data_AF-A0A194XM01-F1
#
_entry.id   AF-A0A194XM01-F1
#
_cell.length_a   1.000
_cell.length_b   1.000
_cell.length_c   1.000
_cell.angle_alpha   90.00
_cell.angle_beta   90.00
_cell.angle_gamma   90.00
#
_symmetry.space_group_name_H-M   'P 1'
#
loop_
_entity.id
_entity.type
_entity.pdbx_description
1 polymer ?
#
loop_
_entity_poly.entity_id
_entity_poly.type
_entity_poly.pdbx_seq_one_letter_code
_entity_poly.pdbx_strand_id
1 'polypeptide(L)'
;RMSAPANNRDKSIVTHARVVAHLSQNFGGGNSENHWSVYFLLQGRGSVRMNMFTPKYGVKEGRLELSIYDYELPTSALKHWDYKMTEGKTFEDVRDFVSKNRRHHYDFSGGGSGCRYWCYTIMNDFEQCGYIPEGSVQHLWPGLQYLYSKSRDPSPLQWIEGKFFY
;
A
#
# COMPACT_ATOMS: atom_id res chain seq x y z
N ARG A 1 -7.26 -14.19 -4.33
CA ARG A 1 -7.72 -14.66 -2.99
C ARG A 1 -6.94 -13.89 -1.93
N MET A 2 -7.60 -13.24 -0.97
CA MET A 2 -6.94 -12.65 0.20
C MET A 2 -6.63 -13.76 1.20
N SER A 3 -5.39 -13.84 1.68
CA SER A 3 -5.01 -14.71 2.80
C SER A 3 -4.91 -13.86 4.07
N ALA A 4 -5.71 -14.19 5.09
CA ALA A 4 -5.70 -13.51 6.38
C ALA A 4 -4.81 -14.28 7.39
N PRO A 5 -3.95 -13.60 8.18
CA PRO A 5 -3.29 -14.23 9.31
C PRO A 5 -4.27 -14.48 10.46
N ALA A 6 -4.03 -15.54 11.24
CA ALA A 6 -4.92 -16.04 12.30
C ALA A 6 -4.95 -15.22 13.62
N ASN A 7 -4.33 -14.03 13.68
CA ASN A 7 -4.37 -13.16 14.87
C ASN A 7 -5.38 -12.04 14.65
N ASN A 8 -6.49 -12.06 15.39
CA ASN A 8 -7.67 -11.22 15.17
C ASN A 8 -7.43 -9.73 15.55
N ARG A 9 -6.68 -9.01 14.72
CA ARG A 9 -6.55 -7.54 14.79
C ARG A 9 -7.68 -6.82 14.06
N ASP A 10 -8.64 -7.53 13.46
CA ASP A 10 -9.74 -6.96 12.66
C ASP A 10 -10.51 -5.88 13.46
N LYS A 11 -10.78 -6.11 14.74
CA LYS A 11 -11.48 -5.14 15.61
C LYS A 11 -10.60 -3.99 16.14
N SER A 12 -9.30 -3.98 15.82
CA SER A 12 -8.39 -2.92 16.29
C SER A 12 -8.73 -1.61 15.58
N ILE A 13 -8.83 -0.53 16.35
CA ILE A 13 -9.01 0.82 15.80
C ILE A 13 -7.74 1.19 15.02
N VAL A 14 -7.92 1.68 13.80
CA VAL A 14 -6.85 2.21 12.96
C VAL A 14 -6.75 3.71 13.19
N THR A 15 -5.55 4.18 13.55
CA THR A 15 -5.28 5.60 13.78
C THR A 15 -4.79 6.31 12.52
N HIS A 16 -4.02 5.61 11.67
CA HIS A 16 -3.44 6.18 10.46
C HIS A 16 -3.39 5.14 9.33
N ALA A 17 -3.63 5.61 8.11
CA ALA A 17 -3.19 4.93 6.90
C ALA A 17 -1.83 5.52 6.49
N ARG A 18 -0.81 4.66 6.42
CA ARG A 18 0.58 5.00 6.13
C ARG A 18 0.99 4.36 4.81
N VAL A 19 1.32 5.16 3.80
CA VAL A 19 1.93 4.65 2.56
C VAL A 19 3.44 4.59 2.76
N VAL A 20 4.08 3.49 2.35
CA VAL A 20 5.53 3.29 2.53
C VAL A 20 6.19 2.94 1.20
N ALA A 21 7.27 3.66 0.87
CA ALA A 21 8.23 3.29 -0.16
C ALA A 21 9.35 2.46 0.46
N HIS A 22 9.54 1.24 -0.02
CA HIS A 22 10.49 0.28 0.52
C HIS A 22 11.78 0.23 -0.29
N LEU A 23 12.86 -0.13 0.41
CA LEU A 23 14.03 -0.74 -0.22
C LEU A 23 13.57 -2.03 -0.91
N SER A 24 13.78 -2.12 -2.22
CA SER A 24 13.31 -3.25 -2.99
C SER A 24 14.19 -4.48 -2.77
N GLN A 25 13.55 -5.64 -2.73
CA GLN A 25 14.23 -6.93 -2.63
C GLN A 25 14.37 -7.51 -4.03
N ASN A 26 15.57 -8.00 -4.36
CA ASN A 26 15.88 -8.59 -5.66
C ASN A 26 14.98 -9.83 -5.92
N PHE A 27 13.91 -9.66 -6.70
CA PHE A 27 13.20 -10.78 -7.32
C PHE A 27 13.86 -11.11 -8.68
N GLY A 28 15.14 -11.52 -8.62
CA GLY A 28 15.87 -12.27 -9.66
C GLY A 28 15.63 -11.91 -11.14
N GLY A 29 16.03 -10.72 -11.60
CA GLY A 29 16.23 -10.52 -13.05
C GLY A 29 16.17 -9.11 -13.65
N GLY A 30 15.99 -8.04 -12.88
CA GLY A 30 15.97 -6.67 -13.42
C GLY A 30 15.99 -5.60 -12.33
N ASN A 31 16.44 -4.39 -12.69
CA ASN A 31 16.69 -3.27 -11.79
C ASN A 31 15.59 -3.11 -10.72
N SER A 32 16.02 -3.15 -9.46
CA SER A 32 15.20 -3.09 -8.25
C SER A 32 14.47 -1.74 -8.13
N GLU A 33 13.24 -1.64 -8.66
CA GLU A 33 12.31 -0.53 -8.40
C GLU A 33 11.81 -0.57 -6.96
N ASN A 34 11.64 0.56 -6.26
CA ASN A 34 11.04 0.54 -4.92
C ASN A 34 9.70 -0.19 -4.92
N HIS A 35 9.50 -1.03 -3.91
CA HIS A 35 8.20 -1.61 -3.63
C HIS A 35 7.36 -0.66 -2.78
N TRP A 36 6.04 -0.69 -2.94
CA TRP A 36 5.10 0.19 -2.24
C TRP A 36 4.00 -0.62 -1.57
N SER A 37 3.65 -0.25 -0.35
CA SER A 37 2.54 -0.86 0.37
C SER A 37 1.88 0.13 1.33
N VAL A 38 0.70 -0.24 1.83
CA VAL A 38 -0.07 0.56 2.80
C VAL A 38 -0.06 -0.15 4.14
N TYR A 39 0.27 0.57 5.19
CA TYR A 39 0.22 0.14 6.58
C TYR A 39 -0.93 0.85 7.28
N PHE A 40 -1.65 0.11 8.12
CA PHE A 40 -2.70 0.64 8.98
C PHE A 40 -2.19 0.57 10.42
N LEU A 41 -1.88 1.74 10.98
CA LEU A 41 -1.33 1.85 12.33
C LEU A 41 -2.44 1.66 13.35
N LEU A 42 -2.27 0.74 14.28
CA LEU A 42 -3.32 0.35 15.23
C LEU A 42 -3.22 1.16 16.53
N GLN A 43 -4.35 1.48 17.12
CA GLN A 43 -4.39 2.07 18.47
C GLN A 43 -3.76 1.09 19.47
N GLY A 44 -2.85 1.60 20.30
CA GLY A 44 -2.17 0.84 21.35
C GLY A 44 -0.76 0.35 20.96
N ARG A 45 -0.58 -0.27 19.77
CA ARG A 45 0.71 -0.56 19.13
C ARG A 45 0.52 -1.33 17.81
N GLY A 46 1.48 -1.20 16.90
CA GLY A 46 1.67 -2.13 15.79
C GLY A 46 0.93 -1.72 14.53
N SER A 47 0.96 -2.59 13.52
CA SER A 47 0.37 -2.27 12.22
C SER A 47 -0.11 -3.50 11.47
N VAL A 48 -1.04 -3.29 10.54
CA VAL A 48 -1.39 -4.27 9.51
C VAL A 48 -0.97 -3.73 8.16
N ARG A 49 -0.20 -4.51 7.39
CA ARG A 49 0.22 -4.17 6.04
C ARG A 49 -0.73 -4.80 5.03
N MET A 50 -1.23 -3.98 4.11
CA MET A 50 -1.81 -4.40 2.85
C MET A 50 -0.77 -4.27 1.73
N ASN A 51 -0.43 -5.41 1.14
CA ASN A 51 0.63 -5.54 0.16
C ASN A 51 0.07 -6.09 -1.15
N MET A 52 0.02 -5.27 -2.19
CA MET A 52 -0.30 -5.72 -3.54
C MET A 52 1.00 -6.05 -4.28
N PHE A 53 1.16 -7.28 -4.74
CA PHE A 53 2.38 -7.77 -5.39
C PHE A 53 2.05 -8.76 -6.51
N THR A 54 3.01 -9.00 -7.42
CA THR A 54 2.95 -10.11 -8.37
C THR A 54 3.82 -11.26 -7.86
N PRO A 55 3.37 -12.52 -7.93
CA PRO A 55 4.10 -13.64 -7.36
C PRO A 55 5.37 -14.00 -8.14
N LYS A 56 5.46 -13.60 -9.41
CA LYS A 56 6.53 -13.96 -10.35
C LYS A 56 6.70 -12.87 -11.40
N TYR A 57 7.93 -12.71 -11.89
CA TYR A 57 8.20 -11.84 -13.05
C TYR A 57 7.38 -12.30 -14.27
N GLY A 58 6.87 -11.34 -15.05
CA GLY A 58 6.04 -11.59 -16.23
C GLY A 58 4.57 -11.92 -15.94
N VAL A 59 4.19 -12.18 -14.69
CA VAL A 59 2.78 -12.32 -14.29
C VAL A 59 2.21 -10.94 -13.98
N LYS A 60 1.07 -10.62 -14.59
CA LYS A 60 0.36 -9.36 -14.34
C LYS A 60 -0.64 -9.46 -13.19
N GLU A 61 -1.22 -10.64 -12.96
CA GLU A 61 -2.21 -10.86 -11.91
C GLU A 61 -1.65 -10.49 -10.53
N GLY A 62 -2.23 -9.45 -9.94
CA GLY A 62 -1.90 -8.97 -8.61
C GLY A 62 -2.49 -9.86 -7.53
N ARG A 63 -1.74 -10.01 -6.43
CA ARG A 63 -2.18 -10.68 -5.22
C ARG A 63 -2.11 -9.71 -4.05
N LEU A 64 -3.22 -9.60 -3.33
CA LEU A 64 -3.28 -8.85 -2.08
C LEU A 64 -2.92 -9.76 -0.91
N GLU A 65 -1.83 -9.42 -0.23
CA GLU A 65 -1.38 -10.05 1.01
C GLU A 65 -1.65 -9.11 2.19
N LEU A 66 -2.13 -9.70 3.29
CA LEU A 66 -2.28 -9.05 4.58
C LEU A 66 -1.23 -9.59 5.54
N SER A 67 -0.50 -8.71 6.23
CA SER A 67 0.51 -9.09 7.21
C SER A 67 0.36 -8.26 8.48
N ILE A 68 0.42 -8.90 9.65
CA ILE A 68 0.32 -8.23 10.95
C ILE A 68 1.72 -8.08 11.54
N TYR A 69 2.01 -6.91 12.11
CA TYR A 69 3.28 -6.60 12.72
C TYR A 69 3.11 -5.92 14.09
N ASP A 70 4.00 -6.21 15.03
CA ASP A 70 4.07 -5.53 16.33
C ASP A 70 4.88 -4.22 16.29
N TYR A 71 5.30 -3.81 15.09
CA TYR A 71 5.94 -2.53 14.81
C TYR A 71 5.05 -1.66 13.91
N GLU A 72 5.32 -0.36 13.89
CA GLU A 72 4.59 0.64 13.09
C GLU A 72 5.34 1.08 11.82
N LEU A 73 6.66 1.00 11.84
CA LEU A 73 7.51 1.37 10.71
C LEU A 73 8.49 0.22 10.41
N PRO A 74 8.49 -0.33 9.19
CA PRO A 74 9.42 -1.39 8.82
C PRO A 74 10.83 -0.82 8.62
N THR A 75 11.86 -1.62 8.93
CA THR A 75 13.28 -1.25 8.72
C THR A 75 13.65 -1.06 7.24
N SER A 76 12.81 -1.54 6.32
CA SER A 76 12.96 -1.33 4.87
C SER A 76 12.40 0.00 4.38
N ALA A 77 11.72 0.78 5.22
CA ALA A 77 11.14 2.06 4.83
C ALA A 77 12.25 3.05 4.39
N LEU A 78 12.09 3.63 3.20
CA LEU A 78 12.91 4.72 2.70
C LEU A 78 12.19 6.06 2.88
N LYS A 79 10.88 6.07 2.64
CA LYS A 79 9.96 7.19 2.87
C LYS A 79 8.59 6.65 3.29
N HIS A 80 7.83 7.47 4.01
CA HIS A 80 6.46 7.18 4.35
C HIS A 80 5.61 8.46 4.41
N TRP A 81 4.31 8.30 4.24
CA TRP A 81 3.30 9.36 4.31
C TRP A 81 2.15 8.88 5.17
N ASP A 82 1.79 9.67 6.18
CA ASP A 82 0.77 9.30 7.16
C ASP A 82 -0.45 10.18 7.00
N TYR A 83 -1.62 9.54 7.05
CA TYR A 83 -2.91 10.19 6.97
C TYR A 83 -3.76 9.70 8.13
N LYS A 84 -4.22 10.63 8.97
CA LYS A 84 -5.07 10.31 10.12
C LYS A 84 -6.36 9.67 9.62
N MET A 85 -6.71 8.51 10.16
CA MET A 85 -7.98 7.87 9.86
C MET A 85 -9.11 8.54 10.64
N THR A 86 -10.30 8.54 10.06
CA THR A 86 -11.53 8.92 10.76
C THR A 86 -11.71 8.07 12.02
N GLU A 87 -12.13 8.72 13.10
CA GLU A 87 -12.17 8.10 14.42
C GLU A 87 -13.11 6.88 14.47
N GLY A 88 -12.70 5.86 15.24
CA GLY A 88 -13.46 4.63 15.41
C GLY A 88 -13.39 3.63 14.25
N LYS A 89 -12.72 3.94 13.14
CA LYS A 89 -12.53 2.97 12.04
C LYS A 89 -11.68 1.80 12.49
N THR A 90 -12.17 0.59 12.25
CA THR A 90 -11.46 -0.66 12.54
C THR A 90 -10.73 -1.18 11.31
N PHE A 91 -9.79 -2.10 11.50
CA PHE A 91 -9.14 -2.76 10.36
C PHE A 91 -10.12 -3.65 9.57
N GLU A 92 -11.16 -4.18 10.22
CA GLU A 92 -12.25 -4.87 9.54
C GLU A 92 -12.97 -3.96 8.55
N ASP A 93 -13.30 -2.72 8.95
CA ASP A 93 -13.94 -1.74 8.06
C ASP A 93 -13.09 -1.49 6.82
N VAL A 94 -11.77 -1.34 7.01
CA VAL A 94 -10.78 -1.17 5.94
C VAL A 94 -10.77 -2.39 5.01
N ARG A 95 -10.66 -3.60 5.55
CA ARG A 95 -10.63 -4.85 4.77
C ARG A 95 -11.92 -5.05 3.99
N ASP A 96 -13.05 -4.84 4.63
CA ASP A 96 -14.36 -4.98 4.02
C ASP A 96 -14.56 -3.97 2.90
N PHE A 97 -14.10 -2.72 3.09
CA PHE A 97 -14.11 -1.70 2.05
C PHE A 97 -13.30 -2.13 0.82
N VAL A 98 -12.06 -2.58 1.03
CA VAL A 98 -11.17 -3.07 -0.06
C VAL A 98 -11.78 -4.27 -0.79
N SER A 99 -12.44 -5.17 -0.06
CA SER A 99 -13.13 -6.32 -0.61
C SER A 99 -14.35 -5.93 -1.45
N LYS A 100 -15.25 -5.10 -0.87
CA LYS A 100 -16.49 -4.62 -1.50
C LYS A 100 -16.21 -3.84 -2.78
N ASN A 101 -15.15 -3.03 -2.80
CA ASN A 101 -14.72 -2.27 -3.98
C ASN A 101 -13.80 -3.08 -4.93
N ARG A 102 -13.66 -4.40 -4.70
CA ARG A 102 -12.88 -5.32 -5.55
C ARG A 102 -11.44 -4.88 -5.78
N ARG A 103 -10.85 -4.15 -4.83
CA ARG A 103 -9.47 -3.65 -4.97
C ARG A 103 -8.40 -4.73 -4.86
N HIS A 104 -8.80 -5.95 -4.55
CA HIS A 104 -7.97 -7.15 -4.66
C HIS A 104 -7.96 -7.77 -6.07
N HIS A 105 -8.83 -7.33 -6.99
CA HIS A 105 -8.84 -7.72 -8.40
C HIS A 105 -8.10 -6.66 -9.24
N TYR A 106 -6.79 -6.83 -9.34
CA TYR A 106 -5.89 -5.87 -9.95
C TYR A 106 -4.83 -6.56 -10.79
N ASP A 107 -4.62 -6.10 -12.01
CA ASP A 107 -3.49 -6.47 -12.85
C ASP A 107 -2.44 -5.37 -12.86
N PHE A 108 -1.19 -5.74 -12.62
CA PHE A 108 -0.03 -4.87 -12.82
C PHE A 108 0.16 -4.57 -14.30
N SER A 109 0.65 -3.36 -14.58
CA SER A 109 1.21 -3.04 -15.88
C SER A 109 2.50 -3.84 -16.13
N GLY A 110 2.88 -4.03 -17.39
CA GLY A 110 4.13 -4.72 -17.73
C GLY A 110 5.42 -4.01 -17.30
N GLY A 111 5.31 -2.82 -16.70
CA GLY A 111 6.43 -1.95 -16.33
C GLY A 111 6.79 -1.94 -14.84
N GLY A 112 6.49 -3.00 -14.08
CA GLY A 112 7.06 -3.19 -12.72
C GLY A 112 6.50 -2.34 -11.57
N SER A 113 5.81 -1.23 -11.86
CA SER A 113 5.43 -0.24 -10.85
C SER A 113 3.95 -0.19 -10.44
N GLY A 114 3.16 -1.23 -10.75
CA GLY A 114 1.73 -1.27 -10.42
C GLY A 114 1.38 -1.12 -8.93
N CYS A 115 2.31 -1.43 -8.02
CA CYS A 115 2.10 -1.24 -6.58
C CYS A 115 1.90 0.24 -6.19
N ARG A 116 2.53 1.18 -6.93
CA ARG A 116 2.34 2.62 -6.75
C ARG A 116 0.90 3.04 -7.07
N TYR A 117 0.44 2.62 -8.25
CA TYR A 117 -0.93 2.93 -8.69
C TYR A 117 -1.96 2.31 -7.76
N TRP A 118 -1.74 1.07 -7.33
CA TRP A 118 -2.62 0.43 -6.36
C TRP A 118 -2.69 1.21 -5.04
N CYS A 119 -1.54 1.62 -4.48
CA CYS A 119 -1.52 2.46 -3.27
C CYS A 119 -2.28 3.78 -3.49
N TYR A 120 -2.03 4.46 -4.62
CA TYR A 120 -2.76 5.67 -4.99
C TYR A 120 -4.28 5.45 -4.99
N THR A 121 -4.76 4.41 -5.67
CA THR A 121 -6.20 4.12 -5.77
C THR A 121 -6.81 3.84 -4.40
N ILE A 122 -6.15 3.05 -3.54
CA ILE A 122 -6.65 2.78 -2.19
C ILE A 122 -6.79 4.08 -1.38
N MET A 123 -5.76 4.92 -1.39
CA MET A 123 -5.80 6.19 -0.66
C MET A 123 -6.86 7.13 -1.23
N ASN A 124 -7.03 7.16 -2.56
CA ASN A 124 -8.08 7.93 -3.22
C ASN A 124 -9.48 7.46 -2.86
N ASP A 125 -9.72 6.15 -2.81
CA ASP A 125 -11.02 5.64 -2.38
C ASP A 125 -11.30 5.98 -0.91
N PHE A 126 -10.29 5.93 -0.04
CA PHE A 126 -10.43 6.31 1.37
C PHE A 126 -10.70 7.81 1.53
N GLU A 127 -10.07 8.67 0.73
CA GLU A 127 -10.38 10.09 0.73
C GLU A 127 -11.83 10.33 0.29
N GLN A 128 -12.25 9.73 -0.82
CA GLN A 128 -13.61 9.88 -1.36
C GLN A 128 -14.71 9.39 -0.43
N CYS A 129 -14.46 8.34 0.37
CA CYS A 129 -15.41 7.86 1.37
C CYS A 129 -15.22 8.47 2.76
N GLY A 130 -14.34 9.47 2.91
CA GLY A 130 -14.12 10.20 4.16
C GLY A 130 -13.44 9.37 5.26
N TYR A 131 -12.66 8.36 4.90
CA TYR A 131 -11.83 7.58 5.83
C TYR A 131 -10.53 8.31 6.18
N ILE A 132 -10.06 9.18 5.29
CA ILE A 132 -8.92 10.09 5.51
C ILE A 132 -9.32 11.51 5.05
N PRO A 133 -8.59 12.57 5.49
CA PRO A 133 -8.90 13.95 5.12
C PRO A 133 -8.81 14.21 3.62
N GLU A 134 -9.62 15.15 3.13
CA GLU A 134 -9.51 15.70 1.78
C GLU A 134 -8.12 16.32 1.54
N GLY A 135 -7.56 16.10 0.34
CA GLY A 135 -6.23 16.59 -0.04
C GLY A 135 -5.07 15.63 0.32
N SER A 136 -5.36 14.53 1.02
CA SER A 136 -4.41 13.45 1.30
C SER A 136 -3.77 12.88 0.03
N VAL A 137 -4.58 12.64 -1.00
CA VAL A 137 -4.14 12.06 -2.28
C VAL A 137 -3.31 13.05 -3.08
N GLN A 138 -3.72 14.31 -3.11
CA GLN A 138 -2.95 15.40 -3.72
C GLN A 138 -1.58 15.54 -3.05
N HIS A 139 -1.51 15.40 -1.72
CA HIS A 139 -0.25 15.39 -0.98
C HIS A 139 0.61 14.15 -1.27
N LEU A 140 -0.01 12.98 -1.48
CA LEU A 140 0.70 11.74 -1.81
C LEU A 140 1.32 11.77 -3.22
N TRP A 141 0.59 12.33 -4.18
CA TRP A 141 0.87 12.21 -5.60
C TRP A 141 2.30 12.53 -6.02
N PRO A 142 2.93 13.65 -5.57
CA PRO A 142 4.32 13.94 -5.90
C PRO A 142 5.29 12.86 -5.42
N GLY A 143 5.03 12.26 -4.26
CA GLY A 143 5.89 11.21 -3.69
C GLY A 143 5.94 9.95 -4.54
N LEU A 144 4.82 9.60 -5.19
CA LEU A 144 4.74 8.41 -6.04
C LEU A 144 5.59 8.51 -7.31
N GLN A 145 6.00 9.72 -7.72
CA GLN A 145 6.72 9.98 -8.98
C GLN A 145 8.22 9.69 -8.91
N TYR A 146 8.74 9.22 -7.76
CA TYR A 146 10.17 9.06 -7.56
C TYR A 146 10.56 7.62 -7.20
N LEU A 147 11.81 7.30 -7.55
CA LEU A 147 12.60 6.25 -6.94
C LEU A 147 13.39 6.84 -5.77
N TYR A 148 13.25 6.21 -4.61
CA TYR A 148 13.98 6.52 -3.39
C TYR A 148 15.14 5.55 -3.20
N SER A 149 16.23 6.07 -2.61
CA SER A 149 17.41 5.31 -2.23
C SER A 149 17.89 5.75 -0.85
N LYS A 150 18.76 4.96 -0.22
CA LYS A 150 19.41 5.34 1.04
C LYS A 150 20.55 6.36 0.85
N SER A 151 21.19 6.32 -0.32
CA SER A 151 22.46 7.02 -0.57
C SER A 151 22.43 7.95 -1.77
N ARG A 152 21.29 8.06 -2.45
CA ARG A 152 21.12 8.90 -3.64
C ARG A 152 19.86 9.73 -3.51
N ASP A 153 19.89 10.90 -4.12
CA ASP A 153 18.72 11.76 -4.23
C ASP A 153 17.58 11.03 -4.98
N PRO A 154 16.31 11.38 -4.68
CA PRO A 154 15.18 10.81 -5.38
C PRO A 154 15.27 11.08 -6.89
N SER A 155 15.17 10.03 -7.71
CA SER A 155 15.18 10.16 -9.16
C SER A 155 13.77 10.00 -9.72
N PRO A 156 13.31 10.85 -10.64
CA PRO A 156 11.99 10.70 -11.27
C PRO A 156 11.82 9.34 -11.93
N LEU A 157 10.59 8.82 -11.91
CA LEU A 157 10.22 7.56 -12.54
C LEU A 157 8.91 7.75 -13.30
N GLN A 158 8.91 7.33 -14.56
CA GLN A 158 7.67 7.16 -15.31
C GLN A 158 7.16 5.74 -15.09
N TRP A 159 6.18 5.60 -14.21
CA TRP A 159 5.49 4.34 -13.98
C TRP A 159 4.16 4.31 -14.72
N ILE A 160 3.69 3.10 -15.02
CA ILE A 160 2.47 2.86 -15.81
C ILE A 160 1.39 2.33 -14.89
N GLU A 161 0.20 2.91 -14.98
CA GLU A 161 -1.00 2.46 -14.28
C GLU A 161 -1.34 1.01 -14.64
N GLY A 162 -1.68 0.22 -13.63
CA GLY A 162 -2.29 -1.10 -13.85
C GLY A 162 -3.80 -1.00 -14.06
N LYS A 163 -4.49 -2.14 -14.01
CA LYS A 163 -5.91 -2.22 -14.31
C LYS A 163 -6.69 -2.89 -13.19
N PHE A 164 -7.76 -2.23 -12.73
CA PHE A 164 -8.74 -2.84 -11.82
C PHE A 164 -9.86 -3.52 -12.60
N PHE A 165 -10.40 -4.59 -12.04
CA PHE A 165 -11.57 -5.29 -12.57
C PHE A 165 -12.76 -5.13 -11.64
N TYR A 166 -13.77 -4.43 -12.14
CA TYR A 166 -15.02 -4.14 -11.44
C TYR A 166 -16.01 -5.30 -11.50
#